data_AF-A0A3M5MRD3-F1
#
_entry.id   AF-A0A3M5MRD3-F1
#
_cell.length_a   1.000
_cell.length_b   1.000
_cell.length_c   1.000
_cell.angle_alpha   90.00
_cell.angle_beta   90.00
_cell.angle_gamma   90.00
#
_symmetry.space_group_name_H-M   'P 1'
#
loop_
_entity.id
_entity.type
_entity.pdbx_description
1 polymer ?
#
loop_
_entity_poly.entity_id
_entity_poly.type
_entity_poly.pdbx_seq_one_letter_code
_entity_poly.pdbx_strand_id
1 'polypeptide(L)'
;MKKIPMGTFVIGAPSSSSGKGKSPLSDAQAKAEVMRSEYRHALNDGLGVAEGEAFGLACLHYLGDHKNVGVAWLASQQCVYLLFGRADRPEPEYLPVWLLDMAKELTLFLRTFVVPDQTSAATSFWGGVNHGPIISYRFKLADSPISLNV
;
A
#
# COMPACT_ATOMS: atom_id res chain seq x y z
N MET A 1 -16.71 -54.21 13.13
CA MET A 1 -16.94 -53.26 12.00
C MET A 1 -17.95 -52.21 12.47
N LYS A 2 -17.51 -50.97 12.71
CA LYS A 2 -18.35 -49.87 13.20
C LYS A 2 -18.89 -49.08 12.00
N LYS A 3 -20.21 -48.91 11.93
CA LYS A 3 -20.92 -48.13 10.89
C LYS A 3 -20.71 -46.63 11.13
N ILE A 4 -20.28 -45.92 10.10
CA ILE A 4 -20.15 -44.46 10.08
C ILE A 4 -21.55 -43.87 9.82
N PRO A 5 -22.08 -42.94 10.63
CA PRO A 5 -23.25 -42.17 10.21
C PRO A 5 -22.79 -41.05 9.26
N MET A 6 -23.28 -41.09 8.02
CA MET A 6 -23.20 -39.97 7.09
C MET A 6 -24.04 -38.81 7.66
N GLY A 7 -23.37 -37.80 8.20
CA GLY A 7 -23.96 -36.49 8.45
C GLY A 7 -24.06 -35.72 7.14
N THR A 8 -25.25 -35.70 6.54
CA THR A 8 -25.61 -34.77 5.47
C THR A 8 -25.52 -33.36 6.02
N PHE A 9 -24.45 -32.62 5.70
CA PHE A 9 -24.42 -31.18 5.89
C PHE A 9 -25.39 -30.56 4.88
N VAL A 10 -26.52 -30.10 5.38
CA VAL A 10 -27.53 -29.37 4.61
C VAL A 10 -26.92 -28.02 4.21
N ILE A 11 -26.67 -27.85 2.92
CA ILE A 11 -26.47 -26.54 2.30
C ILE A 11 -27.80 -25.80 2.45
N GLY A 12 -27.88 -24.91 3.44
CA GLY A 12 -28.98 -23.96 3.54
C GLY A 12 -28.92 -22.99 2.35
N ALA A 13 -29.84 -23.15 1.41
CA ALA A 13 -30.18 -22.16 0.39
C ALA A 13 -31.65 -21.76 0.57
N PRO A 14 -32.16 -20.72 -0.10
CA PRO A 14 -31.60 -19.40 -0.39
C PRO A 14 -32.58 -18.29 0.06
N SER A 15 -32.13 -17.21 0.69
CA SER A 15 -32.93 -15.96 0.83
C SER A 15 -32.00 -14.83 1.29
N SER A 16 -32.03 -13.61 0.79
CA SER A 16 -32.92 -12.91 -0.13
C SER A 16 -32.09 -11.83 -0.80
N SER A 17 -32.08 -11.76 -2.14
CA SER A 17 -31.53 -10.61 -2.87
C SER A 17 -32.44 -9.39 -2.63
N SER A 18 -32.02 -8.45 -1.78
CA SER A 18 -32.46 -7.05 -1.91
C SER A 18 -31.55 -6.12 -1.11
N GLY A 19 -30.40 -5.88 -1.70
CA GLY A 19 -29.58 -4.70 -1.48
C GLY A 19 -28.70 -4.61 -2.72
N LYS A 20 -28.59 -3.46 -3.36
CA LYS A 20 -27.57 -3.21 -4.38
C LYS A 20 -26.21 -3.26 -3.66
N GLY A 21 -25.76 -4.46 -3.32
CA GLY A 21 -24.54 -4.71 -2.57
C GLY A 21 -23.38 -4.63 -3.55
N LYS A 22 -22.58 -3.58 -3.43
CA LYS A 22 -21.26 -3.55 -4.05
C LYS A 22 -20.51 -4.82 -3.62
N SER A 23 -19.83 -5.47 -4.56
CA SER A 23 -19.05 -6.67 -4.25
C SER A 23 -17.90 -6.29 -3.30
N PRO A 24 -17.39 -7.21 -2.46
CA PRO A 24 -16.25 -6.93 -1.57
C PRO A 24 -15.02 -6.39 -2.32
N LEU A 25 -14.85 -6.79 -3.58
CA LEU A 25 -13.81 -6.28 -4.48
C LEU A 25 -14.03 -4.81 -4.86
N SER A 26 -15.27 -4.43 -5.18
CA SER A 26 -15.64 -3.06 -5.51
C SER A 26 -15.42 -2.12 -4.32
N ASP A 27 -15.72 -2.58 -3.10
CA ASP A 27 -15.50 -1.79 -1.89
C ASP A 27 -14.00 -1.63 -1.58
N ALA A 28 -13.19 -2.68 -1.77
CA ALA A 28 -11.74 -2.61 -1.62
C ALA A 28 -11.10 -1.65 -2.63
N GLN A 29 -11.54 -1.70 -3.90
CA GLN A 29 -11.07 -0.79 -4.94
C GLN A 29 -11.46 0.66 -4.64
N ALA A 30 -12.71 0.93 -4.28
CA ALA A 30 -13.15 2.27 -3.90
C ALA A 30 -12.32 2.83 -2.72
N LYS A 31 -12.00 1.99 -1.74
CA LYS A 31 -11.14 2.38 -0.62
C LYS A 31 -9.71 2.69 -1.07
N ALA A 32 -9.14 1.90 -1.98
CA ALA A 32 -7.81 2.16 -2.52
C ALA A 32 -7.75 3.46 -3.34
N GLU A 33 -8.82 3.77 -4.09
CA GLU A 33 -8.94 5.04 -4.82
C GLU A 33 -8.99 6.24 -3.87
N VAL A 34 -9.77 6.15 -2.78
CA VAL A 34 -9.80 7.18 -1.73
C VAL A 34 -8.41 7.36 -1.11
N MET A 35 -7.76 6.27 -0.68
CA MET A 35 -6.42 6.34 -0.09
C MET A 35 -5.37 6.87 -1.07
N ARG A 36 -5.45 6.52 -2.35
CA ARG A 36 -4.58 7.07 -3.40
C ARG A 36 -4.71 8.58 -3.52
N SER A 37 -5.93 9.13 -3.38
CA SER A 37 -6.15 10.58 -3.39
C SER A 37 -5.53 11.26 -2.15
N GLU A 38 -5.67 10.65 -0.97
CA GLU A 38 -5.04 11.14 0.27
C GLU A 38 -3.50 11.12 0.15
N TYR A 39 -2.92 10.07 -0.44
CA TYR A 39 -1.49 9.97 -0.71
C TYR A 39 -0.99 11.01 -1.72
N ARG A 40 -1.76 11.28 -2.78
CA ARG A 40 -1.43 12.36 -3.73
C ARG A 40 -1.42 13.71 -3.02
N HIS A 41 -2.41 13.97 -2.18
CA HIS A 41 -2.46 15.20 -1.39
C HIS A 41 -1.25 15.32 -0.44
N ALA A 42 -0.90 14.24 0.25
CA ALA A 42 0.27 14.19 1.13
C ALA A 42 1.58 14.53 0.41
N LEU A 43 1.80 13.95 -0.79
CA LEU A 43 2.97 14.25 -1.60
C LEU A 43 3.01 15.71 -2.03
N ASN A 44 1.87 16.25 -2.47
CA ASN A 44 1.77 17.63 -2.91
C ASN A 44 1.99 18.63 -1.76
N ASP A 45 1.56 18.30 -0.55
CA ASP A 45 1.82 19.12 0.64
C ASP A 45 3.29 19.03 1.08
N GLY A 46 3.84 17.82 1.16
CA GLY A 46 5.20 17.59 1.66
C GLY A 46 6.32 17.98 0.70
N LEU A 47 6.10 17.85 -0.62
CA LEU A 47 7.09 18.11 -1.67
C LEU A 47 6.74 19.34 -2.53
N GLY A 48 5.54 19.88 -2.37
CA GLY A 48 4.98 20.88 -3.28
C GLY A 48 4.27 20.23 -4.48
N VAL A 49 3.25 20.93 -5.00
CA VAL A 49 2.34 20.38 -6.04
C VAL A 49 3.10 19.94 -7.29
N ALA A 50 4.04 20.74 -7.79
CA ALA A 50 4.74 20.42 -9.04
C ALA A 50 5.59 19.14 -8.92
N GLU A 51 6.27 18.95 -7.78
CA GLU A 51 7.08 17.76 -7.54
C GLU A 51 6.21 16.56 -7.19
N GLY A 52 5.23 16.72 -6.28
CA GLY A 52 4.32 15.65 -5.89
C GLY A 52 3.52 15.06 -7.06
N GLU A 53 3.12 15.89 -8.02
CA GLU A 53 2.41 15.43 -9.22
C GLU A 53 3.30 14.60 -10.17
N ALA A 54 4.61 14.84 -10.17
CA ALA A 54 5.56 14.15 -11.04
C ALA A 54 5.78 12.68 -10.63
N PHE A 55 5.51 12.32 -9.37
CA PHE A 55 5.62 10.94 -8.92
C PHE A 55 4.51 10.07 -9.55
N GLY A 56 4.90 8.91 -10.07
CA GLY A 56 3.96 7.80 -10.26
C GLY A 56 3.42 7.38 -8.90
N LEU A 57 2.13 7.05 -8.80
CA LEU A 57 1.50 6.71 -7.53
C LEU A 57 0.48 5.57 -7.70
N ALA A 58 0.70 4.51 -6.93
CA ALA A 58 -0.21 3.38 -6.77
C ALA A 58 -0.62 3.22 -5.30
N CYS A 59 -1.81 2.68 -5.06
CA CYS A 59 -2.24 2.24 -3.74
C CYS A 59 -2.40 0.72 -3.77
N LEU A 60 -1.53 0.02 -3.07
CA LEU A 60 -1.55 -1.43 -2.97
C LEU A 60 -2.53 -1.87 -1.90
N HIS A 61 -3.39 -2.83 -2.22
CA HIS A 61 -4.29 -3.41 -1.22
C HIS A 61 -3.50 -4.06 -0.08
N TYR A 62 -2.37 -4.69 -0.40
CA TYR A 62 -1.45 -5.33 0.53
C TYR A 62 0.00 -5.11 0.14
N LEU A 63 0.86 -4.86 1.13
CA LEU A 63 2.32 -4.91 1.02
C LEU A 63 2.87 -5.49 2.33
N GLY A 64 3.35 -6.74 2.30
CA GLY A 64 3.50 -7.53 3.52
C GLY A 64 2.18 -7.61 4.30
N ASP A 65 2.22 -7.28 5.60
CA ASP A 65 1.04 -7.30 6.47
C ASP A 65 0.22 -5.98 6.45
N HIS A 66 0.68 -4.99 5.70
CA HIS A 66 0.09 -3.64 5.67
C HIS A 66 -0.97 -3.51 4.59
N LYS A 67 -2.07 -2.82 4.90
CA LYS A 67 -3.21 -2.62 3.97
C LYS A 67 -3.28 -1.21 3.43
N ASN A 68 -3.68 -1.08 2.17
CA ASN A 68 -3.85 0.20 1.46
C ASN A 68 -2.57 1.05 1.49
N VAL A 69 -1.41 0.45 1.20
CA VAL A 69 -0.12 1.13 1.24
C VAL A 69 0.11 1.92 -0.04
N GLY A 70 0.47 3.19 0.08
CA GLY A 70 0.85 4.01 -1.06
C GLY A 70 2.28 3.72 -1.48
N VAL A 71 2.50 3.56 -2.77
CA VAL A 71 3.84 3.48 -3.37
C VAL A 71 3.95 4.62 -4.37
N ALA A 72 4.81 5.58 -4.08
CA ALA A 72 5.11 6.68 -4.99
C ALA A 72 6.52 6.52 -5.53
N TRP A 73 6.73 6.67 -6.84
CA TRP A 73 8.06 6.53 -7.43
C TRP A 73 8.34 7.60 -8.49
N LEU A 74 9.61 8.00 -8.58
CA LEU A 74 10.08 8.91 -9.62
C LEU A 74 11.47 8.45 -10.09
N ALA A 75 11.50 7.87 -11.29
CA ALA A 75 12.70 7.26 -11.86
C ALA A 75 13.83 8.28 -12.10
N SER A 76 13.49 9.50 -12.53
CA SER A 76 14.46 10.59 -12.76
C SER A 76 15.19 11.02 -11.48
N GLN A 77 14.58 10.80 -10.32
CA GLN A 77 15.19 11.07 -9.00
C GLN A 77 15.67 9.79 -8.31
N GLN A 78 15.55 8.63 -8.95
CA GLN A 78 15.85 7.32 -8.37
C GLN A 78 15.20 7.13 -6.98
N CYS A 79 13.96 7.59 -6.82
CA CYS A 79 13.31 7.72 -5.53
C CYS A 79 12.01 6.91 -5.47
N VAL A 80 11.78 6.23 -4.34
CA VAL A 80 10.49 5.65 -3.97
C VAL A 80 10.10 6.12 -2.58
N TYR A 81 8.84 6.45 -2.38
CA TYR A 81 8.22 6.59 -1.07
C TYR A 81 7.22 5.47 -0.84
N LEU A 82 7.33 4.80 0.31
CA LEU A 82 6.23 4.07 0.90
C LEU A 82 5.43 4.99 1.80
N LEU A 83 4.12 5.00 1.65
CA LEU A 83 3.19 5.91 2.31
C LEU A 83 2.17 5.10 3.09
N PHE A 84 2.03 5.40 4.38
CA PHE A 84 1.13 4.69 5.29
C PHE A 84 0.10 5.63 5.90
N GLY A 85 -1.19 5.32 5.68
CA GLY A 85 -2.30 5.93 6.38
C GLY A 85 -2.47 5.37 7.78
N ARG A 86 -2.23 6.21 8.79
CA ARG A 86 -2.21 5.89 10.24
C ARG A 86 -0.95 5.17 10.73
N ALA A 87 -0.72 5.32 12.04
CA ALA A 87 0.57 5.28 12.71
C ALA A 87 1.10 3.89 13.08
N ASP A 88 0.95 2.88 12.22
CA ASP A 88 1.64 1.61 12.42
C ASP A 88 3.10 1.76 11.96
N ARG A 89 3.86 2.53 12.75
CA ARG A 89 5.33 2.55 12.62
C ARG A 89 5.87 1.23 13.16
N PRO A 90 6.84 0.61 12.47
CA PRO A 90 7.58 -0.47 13.07
C PRO A 90 8.26 0.04 14.35
N GLU A 91 8.38 -0.84 15.33
CA GLU A 91 9.16 -0.58 16.53
C GLU A 91 10.60 -0.17 16.14
N PRO A 92 11.20 0.84 16.79
CA PRO A 92 12.48 1.40 16.36
C PRO A 92 13.61 0.37 16.22
N GLU A 93 13.63 -0.64 17.11
CA GLU A 93 14.63 -1.71 17.10
C GLU A 93 14.49 -2.64 15.89
N TYR A 94 13.27 -2.81 15.38
CA TYR A 94 12.95 -3.64 14.22
C TYR A 94 12.93 -2.86 12.90
N LEU A 95 13.01 -1.53 12.94
CA LEU A 95 12.95 -0.66 11.76
C LEU A 95 13.97 -1.06 10.68
N PRO A 96 15.26 -1.36 10.97
CA PRO A 96 16.20 -1.75 9.91
C PRO A 96 15.80 -3.03 9.19
N VAL A 97 15.32 -4.04 9.92
CA VAL A 97 14.87 -5.32 9.34
C VAL A 97 13.60 -5.09 8.52
N TRP A 98 12.66 -4.34 9.07
CA TRP A 98 11.42 -3.98 8.38
C TRP A 98 11.70 -3.22 7.07
N LEU A 99 12.63 -2.27 7.07
CA LEU A 99 13.03 -1.54 5.86
C LEU A 99 13.60 -2.50 4.79
N LEU A 100 14.41 -3.49 5.19
CA LEU A 100 14.92 -4.49 4.24
C LEU A 100 13.81 -5.36 3.67
N ASP A 101 12.83 -5.75 4.46
CA ASP A 101 11.69 -6.54 3.98
C ASP A 101 10.80 -5.71 3.04
N MET A 102 10.53 -4.45 3.38
CA MET A 102 9.83 -3.54 2.47
C MET A 102 10.58 -3.29 1.17
N ALA A 103 11.91 -3.20 1.20
CA ALA A 103 12.73 -3.07 -0.01
C ALA A 103 12.62 -4.31 -0.92
N LYS A 104 12.53 -5.52 -0.35
CA LYS A 104 12.28 -6.75 -1.13
C LYS A 104 10.90 -6.72 -1.79
N GLU A 105 9.87 -6.36 -1.03
CA GLU A 105 8.50 -6.25 -1.56
C GLU A 105 8.40 -5.20 -2.67
N LEU A 106 9.02 -4.04 -2.49
CA LEU A 106 9.14 -3.01 -3.52
C LEU A 106 9.89 -3.49 -4.76
N THR A 107 10.96 -4.27 -4.57
CA THR A 107 11.72 -4.84 -5.69
C THR A 107 10.86 -5.77 -6.53
N LEU A 108 10.04 -6.60 -5.87
CA LEU A 108 9.08 -7.48 -6.55
C LEU A 108 7.99 -6.69 -7.27
N PHE A 109 7.44 -5.67 -6.61
CA PHE A 109 6.37 -4.84 -7.17
C PHE A 109 6.85 -4.01 -8.37
N LEU A 110 7.94 -3.26 -8.22
CA LEU A 110 8.48 -2.36 -9.24
C LEU A 110 9.32 -3.09 -10.31
N ARG A 111 9.63 -4.37 -10.09
CA ARG A 111 10.49 -5.21 -10.94
C ARG A 111 11.86 -4.58 -11.22
N THR A 112 12.39 -3.87 -10.23
CA THR A 112 13.70 -3.22 -10.25
C THR A 112 14.31 -3.26 -8.86
N PHE A 113 15.63 -3.24 -8.73
CA PHE A 113 16.28 -3.34 -7.44
C PHE A 113 16.05 -2.06 -6.61
N VAL A 114 15.51 -2.23 -5.40
CA VAL A 114 15.21 -1.16 -4.45
C VAL A 114 15.98 -1.39 -3.17
N VAL A 115 16.57 -0.33 -2.62
CA VAL A 115 17.29 -0.38 -1.34
C VAL A 115 16.79 0.71 -0.38
N PRO A 116 16.80 0.48 0.94
CA PRO A 116 16.53 1.53 1.90
C PRO A 116 17.51 2.70 1.71
N ASP A 117 17.02 3.93 1.77
CA ASP A 117 17.91 5.09 1.76
C ASP A 117 18.65 5.19 3.11
N GLN A 118 19.90 5.62 3.13
CA GLN A 118 20.66 5.76 4.40
C GLN A 118 20.06 6.83 5.32
N THR A 119 19.29 7.76 4.76
CA THR A 119 18.54 8.80 5.50
C THR A 119 17.07 8.44 5.71
N SER A 120 16.68 7.17 5.63
CA SER A 120 15.28 6.69 5.74
C SER A 120 14.66 6.81 7.14
N ALA A 121 14.94 7.89 7.86
CA ALA A 121 14.08 8.27 8.96
C ALA A 121 12.66 8.49 8.42
N ALA A 122 11.66 8.03 9.18
CA ALA A 122 10.27 8.25 8.85
C ALA A 122 10.03 9.76 8.67
N THR A 123 9.68 10.18 7.47
CA THR A 123 9.19 11.54 7.22
C THR A 123 7.68 11.53 7.46
N SER A 124 7.13 12.66 7.90
CA SER A 124 5.69 12.81 8.02
C SER A 124 5.25 13.87 7.04
N PHE A 125 4.46 13.45 6.06
CA PHE A 125 3.72 14.35 5.19
C PHE A 125 2.36 14.59 5.83
N TRP A 126 1.86 15.83 5.85
CA TRP A 126 0.52 16.09 6.38
C TRP A 126 -0.50 15.64 5.35
N GLY A 127 -0.74 14.34 5.35
CA GLY A 127 -1.47 13.70 4.28
C GLY A 127 -2.95 13.57 4.56
N GLY A 128 -3.65 14.61 4.13
CA GLY A 128 -5.01 14.46 3.67
C GLY A 128 -6.04 14.80 4.73
N VAL A 129 -7.01 15.58 4.28
CA VAL A 129 -8.05 16.27 5.05
C VAL A 129 -8.77 15.36 6.06
N ASN A 130 -8.77 14.04 5.85
CA ASN A 130 -9.55 13.07 6.64
C ASN A 130 -8.74 12.05 7.44
N HIS A 131 -7.50 11.73 7.05
CA HIS A 131 -6.76 10.58 7.58
C HIS A 131 -5.57 10.91 8.50
N GLY A 132 -5.23 12.19 8.66
CA GLY A 132 -4.14 12.65 9.53
C GLY A 132 -2.77 12.54 8.85
N PRO A 133 -1.66 12.63 9.60
CA PRO A 133 -0.33 12.59 8.98
C PRO A 133 -0.08 11.23 8.31
N ILE A 134 0.43 11.28 7.08
CA ILE A 134 0.91 10.13 6.33
C ILE A 134 2.38 9.96 6.66
N ILE A 135 2.72 8.76 7.14
CA ILE A 135 4.11 8.42 7.43
C ILE A 135 4.72 7.90 6.15
N SER A 136 5.90 8.43 5.82
CA SER A 136 6.63 8.07 4.63
C SER A 136 8.02 7.54 4.94
N TYR A 137 8.41 6.48 4.21
CA TYR A 137 9.76 5.95 4.21
C TYR A 137 10.32 6.04 2.81
N ARG A 138 11.54 6.56 2.70
CA ARG A 138 12.21 6.77 1.42
C ARG A 138 13.07 5.57 1.08
N PHE A 139 13.11 5.22 -0.20
CA PHE A 139 13.97 4.18 -0.74
C PHE A 139 14.62 4.71 -2.03
N LYS A 140 15.74 4.08 -2.40
CA LYS A 140 16.45 4.37 -3.63
C LYS A 140 16.16 3.29 -4.67
N LEU A 141 15.87 3.73 -5.89
CA LEU A 141 15.85 2.89 -7.08
C LEU A 141 17.28 2.76 -7.58
N ALA A 142 17.77 1.53 -7.74
CA ALA A 142 19.04 1.33 -8.43
C ALA A 142 18.90 1.59 -9.94
N ASP A 143 17.75 1.20 -10.52
CA ASP A 143 17.42 1.37 -11.94
C ASP A 143 15.97 1.81 -12.15
N SER A 144 15.66 2.32 -13.35
CA SER A 144 14.29 2.70 -13.71
C SER A 144 13.33 1.49 -13.65
N PRO A 145 12.15 1.61 -13.02
CA PRO A 145 11.19 0.52 -12.97
C PRO A 145 10.76 0.12 -14.39
N ILE A 146 10.66 -1.19 -14.63
CA ILE A 146 10.12 -1.73 -15.87
C ILE A 146 8.63 -1.35 -15.88
N SER A 147 8.15 -0.73 -16.97
CA SER A 147 6.77 -0.23 -17.10
C SER A 147 5.75 -1.17 -16.46
N LEU A 148 5.12 -0.70 -15.40
CA LEU A 148 4.09 -1.45 -14.69
C LEU A 148 2.77 -1.27 -15.45
N ASN A 149 2.24 -2.35 -16.02
CA ASN A 149 0.83 -2.40 -16.44
C ASN A 149 -0.01 -2.52 -15.17
N VAL A 150 -0.33 -1.38 -14.54
CA VAL A 150 -1.27 -1.28 -13.42
C VAL A 150 -2.66 -0.99 -13.97
#